data_AF-A0ABD5UUP7-F1
#
_entry.id   AF-A0ABD5UUP7-F1
#
_cell.length_a   1.000
_cell.length_b   1.000
_cell.length_c   1.000
_cell.angle_alpha   90.00
_cell.angle_beta   90.00
_cell.angle_gamma   90.00
#
_symmetry.space_group_name_H-M   'P 1'
#
loop_
_entity.id
_entity.type
_entity.pdbx_description
1 polymer ?
#
loop_
_entity_poly.entity_id
_entity_poly.type
_entity_poly.pdbx_seq_one_letter_code
_entity_poly.pdbx_strand_id
1 'polypeptide(L)'
;MTRTPLEELDPSNRILKRAQYEAFVFSLLDGDVLVRNESHANPSEHEYRVTVVDGIPTHCECPADTMYDGPCKHRVAIAIRPCILDVAMQMGLVADGGVVTHRSYFRSDRIDETKAHQCDCEDVDNDFPCWECFRTCQKELPE
;
A
#
# COMPACT_ATOMS: atom_id res chain seq x y z
N MET A 1 -2.27 -13.32 11.88
CA MET A 1 -1.47 -12.72 10.79
C MET A 1 -2.42 -11.88 9.94
N THR A 2 -2.20 -10.57 9.89
CA THR A 2 -2.89 -9.67 8.95
C THR A 2 -2.38 -9.97 7.54
N ARG A 3 -3.29 -10.23 6.59
CA ARG A 3 -2.91 -10.42 5.18
C ARG A 3 -2.44 -9.09 4.61
N THR A 4 -1.40 -9.11 3.79
CA THR A 4 -0.94 -7.93 3.05
C THR A 4 -1.92 -7.60 1.92
N PRO A 5 -1.97 -6.34 1.44
CA PRO A 5 -2.82 -5.96 0.32
C PRO A 5 -2.58 -6.81 -0.94
N LEU A 6 -1.33 -7.21 -1.19
CA LEU A 6 -0.99 -8.06 -2.32
C LEU A 6 -1.56 -9.48 -2.17
N GLU A 7 -1.47 -10.07 -0.98
CA GLU A 7 -2.02 -11.39 -0.70
C GLU A 7 -3.56 -11.42 -0.78
N GLU A 8 -4.22 -10.30 -0.46
CA GLU A 8 -5.66 -10.18 -0.59
C GLU A 8 -6.12 -10.08 -2.05
N LEU A 9 -5.36 -9.39 -2.90
CA LEU A 9 -5.67 -9.28 -4.33
C LEU A 9 -5.41 -10.58 -5.11
N ASP A 10 -4.53 -11.45 -4.62
CA ASP A 10 -4.15 -12.73 -5.24
C ASP A 10 -3.94 -12.64 -6.78
N PRO A 11 -3.03 -11.78 -7.27
CA PRO A 11 -2.87 -11.58 -8.69
C PRO A 11 -2.15 -12.75 -9.36
N SER A 12 -2.53 -13.05 -10.60
CA SER A 12 -1.73 -13.96 -11.43
C SER A 12 -0.30 -13.44 -11.62
N ASN A 13 0.66 -14.36 -11.80
CA ASN A 13 2.07 -14.01 -12.01
C ASN A 13 2.28 -13.04 -13.19
N ARG A 14 1.47 -13.17 -14.24
CA ARG A 14 1.49 -12.26 -15.40
C ARG A 14 1.14 -10.83 -15.00
N ILE A 15 0.10 -10.65 -14.19
CA ILE A 15 -0.36 -9.32 -13.77
C ILE A 15 0.65 -8.71 -12.80
N LEU A 16 1.16 -9.50 -11.86
CA LEU A 16 2.20 -9.07 -10.92
C LEU A 16 3.44 -8.55 -11.65
N LYS A 17 3.95 -9.30 -12.63
CA LYS A 17 5.11 -8.86 -13.44
C LYS A 17 4.85 -7.57 -14.19
N ARG A 18 3.64 -7.39 -14.76
CA ARG A 18 3.28 -6.13 -15.43
C ARG A 18 3.22 -4.96 -14.46
N ALA A 19 2.67 -5.17 -13.26
CA ALA A 19 2.61 -4.15 -12.20
C ALA A 19 4.01 -3.72 -11.69
N GLN A 20 4.99 -4.63 -11.78
CA GLN A 20 6.39 -4.41 -11.41
C GLN A 20 7.19 -3.71 -12.50
N TYR A 21 7.05 -4.12 -13.77
CA TYR A 21 7.93 -3.67 -14.85
C TYR A 21 7.39 -2.52 -15.70
N GLU A 22 6.07 -2.33 -15.76
CA GLU A 22 5.53 -1.17 -16.46
C GLU A 22 5.77 0.11 -15.64
N ALA A 23 6.04 1.21 -16.36
CA ALA A 23 6.28 2.51 -15.76
C ALA A 23 4.95 3.16 -15.39
N PHE A 24 4.70 3.30 -14.08
CA PHE A 24 3.51 3.97 -13.56
C PHE A 24 3.89 5.29 -12.88
N VAL A 25 3.10 6.32 -13.18
CA VAL A 25 3.06 7.58 -12.43
C VAL A 25 1.83 7.54 -11.53
N PHE A 26 2.01 7.96 -10.28
CA PHE A 26 0.97 7.96 -9.26
C PHE A 26 0.67 9.39 -8.83
N SER A 27 -0.61 9.70 -8.64
CA SER A 27 -1.07 10.96 -8.05
C SER A 27 -2.22 10.66 -7.09
N LEU A 28 -2.41 11.51 -6.08
CA LEU A 28 -3.45 11.33 -5.07
C LEU A 28 -4.68 12.16 -5.43
N LEU A 29 -5.87 11.60 -5.20
CA LEU A 29 -7.13 12.27 -5.44
C LEU A 29 -8.20 11.81 -4.43
N ASP A 30 -8.54 12.66 -3.47
CA ASP A 30 -9.58 12.43 -2.47
C ASP A 30 -9.45 11.09 -1.71
N GLY A 31 -8.22 10.74 -1.30
CA GLY A 31 -7.91 9.48 -0.62
C GLY A 31 -7.79 8.25 -1.55
N ASP A 32 -8.06 8.43 -2.84
CA ASP A 32 -7.82 7.44 -3.90
C ASP A 32 -6.51 7.75 -4.64
N VAL A 33 -6.13 6.86 -5.56
CA VAL A 33 -4.90 6.98 -6.35
C VAL A 33 -5.21 7.01 -7.83
N LEU A 34 -4.78 8.07 -8.52
CA LEU A 34 -4.69 8.11 -9.98
C LEU A 34 -3.42 7.38 -10.42
N VAL A 35 -3.58 6.43 -11.34
CA VAL A 35 -2.49 5.63 -11.89
C VAL A 35 -2.40 5.86 -13.38
N ARG A 36 -1.31 6.47 -13.84
CA ARG A 36 -1.02 6.64 -15.27
C ARG A 36 0.06 5.68 -15.74
N ASN A 37 -0.17 5.02 -16.86
CA ASN A 37 0.78 4.11 -17.46
C ASN A 37 1.63 4.79 -18.53
N GLU A 38 2.87 5.12 -18.19
CA GLU A 38 3.87 5.73 -19.07
C GLU A 38 4.49 4.74 -20.06
N SER A 39 4.28 3.43 -19.87
CA SER A 39 4.68 2.42 -20.87
C SER A 39 3.68 2.29 -22.03
N HIS A 40 2.54 2.99 -21.98
CA HIS A 40 1.57 3.02 -23.07
C HIS A 40 1.97 4.06 -24.15
N ALA A 41 1.59 3.82 -25.42
CA ALA A 41 1.89 4.74 -26.52
C ALA A 41 1.27 6.13 -26.34
N ASN A 42 0.08 6.18 -25.71
CA ASN A 42 -0.62 7.39 -25.29
C ASN A 42 -0.84 7.36 -23.77
N PRO A 43 0.12 7.84 -22.95
CA PRO A 43 0.00 7.79 -21.49
C PRO A 43 -1.19 8.56 -20.94
N SER A 44 -1.52 9.73 -21.50
CA SER A 44 -2.62 10.58 -21.05
C SER A 44 -4.01 9.94 -21.19
N GLU A 45 -4.17 9.00 -22.12
CA GLU A 45 -5.40 8.22 -22.29
C GLU A 45 -5.41 6.96 -21.41
N HIS A 46 -4.34 6.74 -20.65
CA HIS A 46 -4.10 5.56 -19.82
C HIS A 46 -3.86 5.95 -18.36
N GLU A 47 -4.66 6.89 -17.88
CA GLU A 47 -4.77 7.29 -16.49
C GLU A 47 -6.12 6.84 -15.93
N TYR A 48 -6.09 6.14 -14.80
CA TYR A 48 -7.30 5.59 -14.18
C TYR A 48 -7.28 5.80 -12.68
N ARG A 49 -8.45 6.10 -12.10
CA ARG A 49 -8.60 6.16 -10.65
C ARG A 49 -8.74 4.75 -10.06
N VAL A 50 -8.00 4.51 -8.99
CA VAL A 50 -8.08 3.31 -8.17
C VAL A 50 -8.58 3.71 -6.79
N THR A 51 -9.72 3.14 -6.42
CA THR A 51 -10.31 3.35 -5.10
C THR A 51 -9.61 2.51 -4.06
N VAL A 52 -9.23 3.14 -2.94
CA VAL A 52 -8.58 2.50 -1.81
C VAL A 52 -9.53 2.48 -0.62
N VAL A 53 -9.80 1.30 -0.08
CA VAL A 53 -10.65 1.11 1.10
C VAL A 53 -9.88 0.28 2.12
N ASP A 54 -9.72 0.82 3.32
CA ASP A 54 -9.03 0.16 4.44
C ASP A 54 -7.63 -0.38 4.04
N GLY A 55 -6.91 0.39 3.20
CA GLY A 55 -5.56 0.04 2.71
C GLY A 55 -5.53 -0.97 1.56
N ILE A 56 -6.69 -1.35 1.02
CA ILE A 56 -6.82 -2.30 -0.08
C ILE A 56 -7.30 -1.58 -1.34
N PRO A 57 -6.61 -1.72 -2.49
CA PRO A 57 -7.12 -1.26 -3.79
C PRO A 57 -8.31 -2.11 -4.25
N THR A 58 -9.54 -1.66 -3.99
CA THR A 58 -10.74 -2.48 -4.20
C THR A 58 -11.32 -2.38 -5.60
N HIS A 59 -11.20 -1.22 -6.26
CA HIS A 59 -11.78 -0.98 -7.59
C HIS A 59 -10.88 -0.08 -8.42
N CYS A 60 -10.88 -0.26 -9.74
CA CYS A 60 -10.20 0.60 -10.70
C CYS A 60 -11.09 0.91 -11.89
N GLU A 61 -11.07 2.15 -12.37
CA GLU A 61 -11.87 2.59 -13.52
C GLU A 61 -11.36 2.06 -14.87
N CYS A 62 -10.25 1.31 -14.88
CA CYS A 62 -9.71 0.78 -16.12
C CYS A 62 -10.59 -0.35 -16.69
N PRO A 63 -10.62 -0.52 -18.03
CA PRO A 63 -11.45 -1.55 -18.66
C PRO A 63 -11.17 -2.98 -18.15
N ALA A 64 -9.93 -3.27 -17.73
CA ALA A 64 -9.55 -4.60 -17.27
C ALA A 64 -10.21 -4.99 -15.93
N ASP A 65 -10.57 -4.02 -15.07
CA ASP A 65 -11.21 -4.30 -13.78
C ASP A 65 -12.67 -4.73 -13.93
N THR A 66 -13.31 -4.34 -15.04
CA THR A 66 -14.68 -4.76 -15.37
C THR A 66 -14.71 -6.04 -16.21
N MET A 67 -13.72 -6.24 -17.06
CA MET A 67 -13.71 -7.34 -18.05
C MET A 67 -13.20 -8.68 -17.50
N TYR A 68 -12.47 -8.67 -16.38
CA TYR A 68 -11.84 -9.86 -15.81
C TYR A 68 -12.11 -9.94 -14.31
N ASP A 69 -12.28 -11.15 -13.78
CA ASP A 69 -12.57 -11.39 -12.35
C ASP A 69 -11.36 -11.14 -11.43
N GLY A 70 -10.15 -10.98 -11.99
CA GLY A 70 -8.92 -10.77 -11.23
C GLY A 70 -8.50 -9.31 -11.12
N PRO A 71 -7.60 -8.96 -10.18
CA PRO A 71 -7.17 -7.59 -9.99
C PRO A 71 -6.45 -7.07 -11.25
N CYS A 72 -6.81 -5.87 -11.71
CA CYS A 72 -6.05 -5.24 -12.78
C CYS A 72 -4.63 -4.86 -12.32
N LYS A 73 -3.71 -4.70 -13.29
CA LYS A 73 -2.32 -4.31 -13.00
C LYS A 73 -2.20 -3.01 -12.19
N HIS A 74 -3.15 -2.08 -12.31
CA HIS A 74 -3.13 -0.80 -11.59
C HIS A 74 -3.36 -1.00 -10.08
N ARG A 75 -4.34 -1.84 -9.70
CA ARG A 75 -4.60 -2.23 -8.30
C ARG A 75 -3.38 -2.93 -7.70
N VAL A 76 -2.82 -3.88 -8.45
CA VAL A 76 -1.61 -4.60 -8.02
C VAL A 76 -0.41 -3.66 -7.91
N ALA A 77 -0.26 -2.69 -8.82
CA ALA A 77 0.82 -1.72 -8.79
C ALA A 77 0.80 -0.86 -7.51
N ILE A 78 -0.39 -0.49 -7.03
CA ILE A 78 -0.52 0.21 -5.74
C ILE A 78 -0.23 -0.75 -4.59
N ALA A 79 -0.80 -1.96 -4.61
CA ALA A 79 -0.65 -2.94 -3.53
C ALA A 79 0.81 -3.34 -3.24
N ILE A 80 1.69 -3.35 -4.25
CA ILE A 80 3.12 -3.65 -4.06
C ILE A 80 3.96 -2.43 -3.63
N ARG A 81 3.34 -1.25 -3.46
CA ARG A 81 4.01 0.02 -3.12
C ARG A 81 3.41 0.61 -1.83
N PRO A 82 3.81 0.11 -0.64
CA PRO A 82 3.20 0.48 0.64
C PRO A 82 3.12 2.00 0.89
N CYS A 83 4.19 2.76 0.57
CA CYS A 83 4.19 4.20 0.80
C CYS A 83 3.08 4.95 0.05
N ILE A 84 2.63 4.46 -1.11
CA ILE A 84 1.54 5.08 -1.87
C ILE A 84 0.21 4.85 -1.15
N LEU A 85 0.00 3.63 -0.66
CA LEU A 85 -1.19 3.28 0.12
C LEU A 85 -1.25 4.10 1.42
N ASP A 86 -0.13 4.20 2.15
CA ASP A 86 -0.08 4.91 3.42
C ASP A 86 -0.47 6.39 3.25
N VAL A 87 0.08 7.07 2.23
CA VAL A 87 -0.23 8.48 1.99
C VAL A 87 -1.67 8.65 1.48
N ALA A 88 -2.19 7.75 0.64
CA ALA A 88 -3.58 7.77 0.20
C ALA A 88 -4.56 7.62 1.39
N MET A 89 -4.28 6.67 2.27
CA MET A 89 -5.07 6.46 3.49
C MET A 89 -5.01 7.69 4.40
N GLN A 90 -3.82 8.26 4.63
CA GLN A 90 -3.67 9.46 5.46
C GLN A 90 -4.47 10.63 4.89
N MET A 91 -4.43 10.87 3.57
CA MET A 91 -5.21 11.92 2.92
C MET A 91 -6.72 11.79 3.19
N GLY A 92 -7.24 10.55 3.21
CA GLY A 92 -8.64 10.28 3.54
C GLY A 92 -9.01 10.51 5.01
N LEU A 93 -8.03 10.63 5.92
CA LEU A 93 -8.22 10.80 7.36
C LEU A 93 -8.05 12.25 7.85
N VAL A 94 -7.53 13.15 7.02
CA VAL A 94 -7.33 14.56 7.43
C VAL A 94 -8.62 15.36 7.24
N ALA A 95 -9.16 15.89 8.34
CA ALA A 95 -10.22 16.90 8.31
C ALA A 95 -9.84 18.12 9.17
N ASP A 96 -10.04 19.32 8.65
CA ASP A 96 -9.83 20.58 9.37
C ASP A 96 -11.10 20.98 10.13
N GLY A 97 -11.41 20.23 11.21
CA GLY A 97 -12.61 20.42 12.02
C GLY A 97 -13.92 19.86 11.43
N GLY A 98 -13.84 19.18 10.29
CA GLY A 98 -14.94 18.41 9.70
C GLY A 98 -15.00 16.96 10.20
N VAL A 99 -16.08 16.25 9.85
CA VAL A 99 -16.19 14.81 10.11
C VAL A 99 -15.59 14.04 8.93
N VAL A 100 -14.58 13.22 9.20
CA VAL A 100 -14.11 12.24 8.24
C VAL A 100 -15.21 11.18 8.10
N THR A 101 -15.84 11.10 6.92
CA THR A 101 -16.66 9.93 6.58
C THR A 101 -15.71 8.78 6.29
N HIS A 102 -15.26 8.08 7.33
CA HIS A 102 -14.59 6.80 7.15
C HIS A 102 -15.57 5.95 6.35
N ARG A 103 -15.23 5.57 5.12
CA ARG A 103 -16.04 4.64 4.32
C ARG A 103 -15.83 3.24 4.91
N SER A 104 -16.24 3.08 6.16
CA SER A 104 -15.97 1.93 7.00
C SER A 104 -16.82 0.77 6.52
N TYR A 105 -16.20 -0.19 5.86
CA TYR A 105 -16.69 -1.56 5.85
C TYR A 105 -15.84 -2.37 6.84
N PHE A 106 -16.07 -2.08 8.13
CA PHE A 106 -15.63 -2.82 9.31
C PHE A 106 -14.29 -3.58 9.23
N ARG A 107 -13.29 -3.05 9.96
CA ARG A 107 -12.54 -3.87 10.91
C ARG A 107 -12.23 -3.08 12.18
N SER A 108 -13.05 -3.32 13.19
CA SER A 108 -12.70 -3.05 14.58
C SER A 108 -11.54 -3.97 14.93
N ASP A 109 -10.33 -3.43 15.06
CA ASP A 109 -9.47 -3.84 16.16
C ASP A 109 -8.67 -2.63 16.64
N ARG A 110 -9.00 -2.22 17.87
CA ARG A 110 -8.21 -1.29 18.65
C ARG A 110 -6.87 -1.95 18.94
N ILE A 111 -5.77 -1.29 18.62
CA ILE A 111 -4.48 -1.62 19.25
C ILE A 111 -3.94 -0.34 19.88
N ASP A 112 -4.37 -0.18 21.13
CA ASP A 112 -3.64 0.32 22.30
C ASP A 112 -2.26 0.94 22.02
N GLU A 113 -2.23 2.27 22.01
CA GLU A 113 -1.03 3.08 22.20
C GLU A 113 -0.52 2.85 23.63
N THR A 114 0.31 1.82 23.85
CA THR A 114 1.34 1.73 24.92
C THR A 114 1.92 0.31 25.00
N LYS A 115 2.73 -0.07 24.01
CA LYS A 115 3.85 -0.98 24.27
C LYS A 115 5.09 -0.38 23.65
N ALA A 116 5.97 0.17 24.49
CA ALA A 116 7.38 0.32 24.14
C ALA A 116 7.84 -1.05 23.62
N HIS A 117 8.14 -1.13 22.33
CA HIS A 117 8.50 -2.36 21.66
C HIS A 117 9.88 -2.78 22.20
N GLN A 118 9.90 -3.56 23.29
CA GLN A 118 11.10 -4.20 23.77
C GLN A 118 11.49 -5.24 22.72
N CYS A 119 12.58 -5.00 21.97
CA CYS A 119 13.06 -5.90 20.93
C CYS A 119 13.45 -7.24 21.56
N ASP A 120 12.75 -8.31 21.19
CA ASP A 120 13.00 -9.69 21.64
C ASP A 120 14.16 -10.33 20.84
N CYS A 121 15.28 -9.62 20.78
CA CYS A 121 16.47 -9.98 20.02
C CYS A 121 17.62 -10.44 20.93
N GLU A 122 17.32 -10.89 22.15
CA GLU A 122 18.30 -11.37 23.15
C GLU A 122 18.91 -12.74 22.82
N ASP A 123 18.27 -13.52 21.92
CA ASP A 123 18.69 -14.90 21.60
C ASP A 123 19.56 -15.04 20.34
N VAL A 124 20.04 -13.94 19.76
CA VAL A 124 20.90 -13.97 18.57
C VAL A 124 22.28 -13.42 18.92
N ASP A 125 23.22 -14.31 19.26
CA ASP A 125 24.66 -14.03 19.33
C ASP A 125 25.17 -13.65 17.93
N ASN A 126 24.92 -12.40 17.53
CA ASN A 126 25.55 -11.76 16.39
C ASN A 126 25.86 -10.33 16.80
N ASP A 127 27.10 -9.90 16.58
CA ASP A 127 27.55 -8.52 16.84
C ASP A 127 26.74 -7.46 16.07
N PHE A 128 25.90 -7.87 15.11
CA PHE A 128 25.07 -6.99 14.29
C PHE A 128 23.65 -6.77 14.87
N PRO A 129 23.16 -5.52 14.96
CA PRO A 129 21.79 -5.24 15.37
C PRO A 129 20.77 -5.68 14.32
N CYS A 130 19.55 -6.05 14.75
CA CYS A 130 18.45 -6.27 13.81
C CYS A 130 18.03 -4.96 13.13
N TRP A 131 17.40 -5.09 11.96
CA TRP A 131 16.98 -3.95 11.13
C TRP A 131 16.13 -2.93 11.89
N GLU A 132 15.21 -3.41 12.74
CA GLU A 132 14.33 -2.53 13.51
C GLU A 132 15.13 -1.71 14.55
N CYS A 133 16.07 -2.34 15.27
CA CYS A 133 16.93 -1.66 16.25
C CYS A 133 17.81 -0.57 15.60
N PHE A 134 18.39 -0.85 14.43
CA PHE A 134 19.20 0.13 13.71
C PHE A 134 18.33 1.30 13.22
N ARG A 135 17.16 1.00 12.64
CA ARG A 135 16.24 2.00 12.11
C ARG A 135 15.71 2.94 13.19
N THR A 136 15.46 2.44 14.40
CA THR A 136 14.96 3.23 15.53
C THR A 136 16.09 3.82 16.41
N CYS A 137 17.36 3.74 15.98
CA CYS A 137 18.54 4.19 16.73
C CYS A 137 18.66 3.59 18.14
N GLN A 138 18.19 2.36 18.33
CA GLN A 138 18.31 1.65 19.61
C GLN A 138 19.64 0.89 19.73
N LYS A 139 20.28 0.53 18.62
CA LYS A 139 21.62 -0.09 18.56
C LYS A 139 22.38 0.40 17.32
N GLU A 140 23.70 0.60 17.46
CA GLU A 140 24.60 1.02 16.38
C GLU A 140 25.29 -0.19 15.72
N LEU A 141 25.83 0.00 14.52
CA LEU A 141 26.61 -1.02 13.80
C LEU A 141 28.02 -1.13 14.40
N PRO A 142 28.58 -2.33 14.53
CA PRO A 142 30.00 -2.50 14.82
C PRO A 142 30.88 -1.87 13.72
N GLU A 143 32.09 -1.42 14.07
CA GLU A 143 33.12 -0.99 13.10
C GLU A 143 33.70 -2.14 12.27
#